data_AF-M1ZPW8-F1
#
_entry.id   AF-M1ZPW8-F1
#
_cell.length_a   1.000
_cell.length_b   1.000
_cell.length_c   1.000
_cell.angle_alpha   90.00
_cell.angle_beta   90.00
_cell.angle_gamma   90.00
#
_symmetry.space_group_name_H-M   'P 1'
#
loop_
_entity.id
_entity.type
_entity.pdbx_description
1 polymer ?
#
loop_
_entity_poly.entity_id
_entity_poly.type
_entity_poly.pdbx_seq_one_letter_code
_entity_poly.pdbx_strand_id
1 'polypeptide(L)'
;MTSIDLGKITIETIDKVLPNLIDEAFSKGKIDEKKQQAVIIQHMLNSINDPNAPKIKTNINVKLVKGDKGWLIEPDEELANALSGNLYSVAKKFQSK
;
A
#
# COMPACT_ATOMS: atom_id res chain seq x y z
N MET A 1 -8.09 7.69 -13.17
CA MET A 1 -8.67 7.27 -11.87
C MET A 1 -8.06 8.08 -10.75
N THR A 2 -8.80 8.35 -9.67
CA THR A 2 -8.28 9.00 -8.46
C THR A 2 -8.53 8.07 -7.28
N SER A 3 -7.49 7.81 -6.49
CA SER A 3 -7.53 6.92 -5.33
C SER A 3 -6.70 7.48 -4.18
N ILE A 4 -6.87 6.92 -2.99
CA ILE A 4 -5.91 7.11 -1.89
C ILE A 4 -4.57 6.52 -2.34
N ASP A 5 -3.47 7.21 -2.06
CA ASP A 5 -2.11 6.75 -2.35
C ASP A 5 -1.63 5.81 -1.23
N LEU A 6 -2.12 4.57 -1.27
CA LEU A 6 -1.76 3.50 -0.33
C LEU A 6 -0.26 3.17 -0.40
N GLY A 7 0.38 3.33 -1.55
CA GLY A 7 1.82 3.18 -1.70
C GLY A 7 2.58 4.17 -0.84
N LYS A 8 2.21 5.47 -0.93
CA LYS A 8 2.80 6.51 -0.08
C LYS A 8 2.53 6.29 1.41
N ILE A 9 1.28 5.96 1.79
CA ILE A 9 0.92 5.68 3.19
C ILE A 9 1.75 4.51 3.76
N THR A 10 1.98 3.47 2.96
CA THR A 10 2.79 2.32 3.37
C THR A 10 4.23 2.71 3.64
N ILE A 11 4.86 3.46 2.73
CA ILE A 11 6.24 3.94 2.89
C ILE A 11 6.35 4.83 4.14
N GLU A 12 5.44 5.80 4.31
CA GLU A 12 5.44 6.68 5.48
C GLU A 12 5.22 5.92 6.79
N THR A 13 4.40 4.86 6.79
CA THR A 13 4.19 4.01 7.96
C THR A 13 5.47 3.24 8.30
N ILE A 14 6.16 2.68 7.30
CA ILE A 14 7.44 2.01 7.51
C ILE A 14 8.47 3.00 8.07
N ASP A 15 8.62 4.18 7.48
CA ASP A 15 9.61 5.17 7.91
C ASP A 15 9.38 5.64 9.34
N LYS A 16 8.12 5.71 9.79
CA LYS A 16 7.77 6.10 11.16
C LYS A 16 7.94 4.97 12.17
N VAL A 17 7.60 3.74 11.80
CA VAL A 17 7.55 2.62 12.76
C VAL A 17 8.89 1.90 12.85
N LEU A 18 9.63 1.78 11.74
CA LEU A 18 10.87 1.01 11.68
C LEU A 18 11.94 1.48 12.69
N PRO A 19 12.20 2.79 12.89
CA PRO A 19 13.16 3.23 13.90
C PRO A 19 12.80 2.75 15.31
N ASN A 20 11.52 2.87 15.70
CA ASN A 20 11.05 2.44 17.01
C ASN A 20 11.19 0.92 17.20
N LEU A 21 10.95 0.12 16.14
CA LEU A 21 11.15 -1.33 16.18
C LEU A 21 12.62 -1.68 16.40
N ILE A 22 13.52 -0.98 15.73
CA ILE A 22 14.97 -1.16 15.89
C ILE A 22 15.39 -0.83 17.32
N ASP A 23 14.94 0.32 17.85
CA ASP A 23 15.25 0.75 19.22
C ASP A 23 14.72 -0.24 20.27
N GLU A 24 13.50 -0.76 20.08
CA GLU A 24 12.93 -1.77 20.97
C GLU A 24 13.67 -3.10 20.89
N ALA A 25 14.08 -3.52 19.70
CA ALA A 25 14.87 -4.73 19.51
C ALA A 25 16.19 -4.67 20.28
N PHE A 26 16.90 -3.54 20.20
CA PHE A 26 18.16 -3.34 20.90
C PHE A 26 18.00 -3.11 22.41
N SER A 27 16.92 -2.45 22.86
CA SER A 27 16.76 -2.06 24.26
C SER A 27 16.11 -3.14 25.14
N LYS A 28 15.14 -3.90 24.60
CA LYS A 28 14.30 -4.80 25.41
C LYS A 28 14.58 -6.29 25.16
N GLY A 29 15.43 -6.61 24.18
CA GLY A 29 15.87 -7.98 23.86
C GLY A 29 14.78 -8.93 23.34
N LYS A 30 13.49 -8.57 23.45
CA LYS A 30 12.34 -9.28 22.87
C LYS A 30 11.31 -8.29 22.35
N ILE A 31 10.90 -8.49 21.10
CA ILE A 31 9.84 -7.73 20.45
C ILE A 31 8.51 -8.46 20.68
N ASP A 32 7.47 -7.75 21.09
CA ASP A 32 6.10 -8.26 21.06
C ASP A 32 5.50 -8.04 19.67
N GLU A 33 5.63 -9.04 18.81
CA GLU A 33 5.20 -8.98 17.41
C GLU A 33 3.72 -8.62 17.25
N LYS A 34 2.84 -9.14 18.13
CA LYS A 34 1.40 -8.88 18.04
C LYS A 34 1.09 -7.42 18.34
N LYS A 35 1.73 -6.88 19.38
CA LYS A 35 1.60 -5.46 19.72
C LYS A 35 2.09 -4.57 18.58
N GLN A 36 3.22 -4.94 17.96
CA GLN A 36 3.78 -4.16 16.85
C GLN A 36 2.92 -4.20 15.58
N GLN A 37 2.36 -5.36 15.24
CA GLN A 37 1.40 -5.47 14.14
C GLN A 37 0.16 -4.60 14.37
N ALA A 38 -0.37 -4.59 15.60
CA ALA A 38 -1.52 -3.74 15.94
C ALA A 38 -1.21 -2.24 15.77
N VAL A 39 -0.01 -1.79 16.18
CA VAL A 39 0.44 -0.40 16.01
C VAL A 39 0.54 -0.04 14.52
N ILE A 40 1.14 -0.90 13.70
CA ILE A 40 1.26 -0.69 12.25
C ILE A 40 -0.12 -0.58 11.60
N ILE A 41 -1.01 -1.54 11.86
CA ILE A 41 -2.36 -1.56 11.30
C ILE A 41 -3.14 -0.31 11.71
N GLN A 42 -3.08 0.07 12.99
CA GLN A 42 -3.77 1.26 13.47
C GLN A 42 -3.23 2.54 12.81
N HIS A 43 -1.91 2.65 12.62
CA HIS A 43 -1.31 3.79 11.93
C HIS A 43 -1.80 3.88 10.49
N MET A 44 -1.80 2.76 9.74
CA MET A 44 -2.33 2.74 8.37
C MET A 44 -3.82 3.12 8.32
N LEU A 45 -4.65 2.56 9.21
CA LEU A 45 -6.09 2.88 9.26
C LEU A 45 -6.33 4.37 9.53
N ASN A 46 -5.55 4.97 10.43
CA ASN A 46 -5.63 6.39 10.71
C ASN A 46 -5.22 7.22 9.48
N SER A 47 -4.14 6.85 8.80
CA SER A 47 -3.67 7.55 7.59
C SER A 47 -4.64 7.43 6.41
N ILE A 48 -5.34 6.30 6.27
CA ILE A 48 -6.35 6.08 5.22
C ILE A 48 -7.61 6.91 5.49
N ASN A 49 -8.02 7.01 6.76
CA ASN A 49 -9.23 7.73 7.16
C ASN A 49 -9.01 9.24 7.37
N ASP A 50 -7.77 9.73 7.24
CA ASP A 50 -7.46 11.16 7.33
C ASP A 50 -8.21 11.92 6.21
N PRO A 51 -8.96 13.00 6.50
CA PRO A 51 -9.61 13.83 5.48
C PRO A 51 -8.63 14.36 4.42
N ASN A 52 -7.37 14.54 4.79
CA ASN A 52 -6.26 14.99 3.96
C ASN A 52 -5.33 13.83 3.55
N ALA A 53 -5.79 12.57 3.65
CA ALA A 53 -5.04 11.42 3.18
C ALA A 53 -4.49 11.66 1.78
N PRO A 54 -3.22 11.28 1.51
CA PRO A 54 -2.61 11.53 0.22
C PRO A 54 -3.43 10.84 -0.88
N LYS A 55 -3.68 11.58 -1.97
CA LYS A 55 -4.40 11.08 -3.13
C LYS A 55 -3.48 11.12 -4.33
N ILE A 56 -3.66 10.16 -5.23
CA ILE A 56 -2.99 10.14 -6.51
C ILE A 56 -4.03 10.09 -7.63
N LYS A 57 -3.73 10.79 -8.73
CA LYS A 57 -4.46 10.68 -9.98
C LYS A 57 -3.58 9.92 -10.98
N THR A 58 -4.07 8.79 -11.44
CA THR A 58 -3.38 7.95 -12.41
C THR A 58 -4.20 7.87 -13.69
N ASN A 59 -3.58 8.21 -14.81
CA ASN A 59 -4.15 7.98 -16.14
C ASN A 59 -3.65 6.61 -16.60
N ILE A 60 -4.58 5.73 -16.96
CA ILE A 60 -4.30 4.37 -17.43
C ILE A 60 -5.06 4.11 -18.71
N ASN A 61 -4.52 3.24 -19.55
CA ASN A 61 -5.25 2.68 -20.68
C ASN A 61 -5.89 1.37 -20.24
N VAL A 62 -7.22 1.26 -20.33
CA VAL A 62 -7.92 0.02 -20.01
C VAL A 62 -8.13 -0.77 -21.29
N LYS A 63 -7.47 -1.93 -21.41
CA LYS A 63 -7.67 -2.82 -22.54
C LYS A 63 -8.90 -3.70 -22.31
N LEU A 64 -9.78 -3.72 -23.31
CA LEU A 64 -10.98 -4.55 -23.32
C LEU A 64 -10.83 -5.69 -24.32
N VAL A 65 -11.25 -6.89 -23.92
CA VAL A 65 -11.31 -8.08 -24.78
C VAL A 65 -12.74 -8.58 -24.86
N LYS A 66 -13.16 -9.05 -26.03
CA LYS A 66 -14.52 -9.58 -26.22
C LYS A 66 -14.59 -10.98 -25.64
N GLY A 67 -15.48 -11.18 -24.65
CA GLY A 67 -15.84 -12.49 -24.11
C GLY A 67 -17.25 -12.90 -24.53
N ASP A 68 -17.65 -14.10 -24.12
CA ASP A 68 -18.92 -14.72 -24.52
C ASP A 68 -20.17 -13.94 -24.07
N LYS A 69 -20.07 -13.20 -22.97
CA LYS A 69 -21.18 -12.45 -22.35
C LYS A 69 -20.98 -10.93 -22.37
N GLY A 70 -19.95 -10.43 -23.04
CA GLY A 70 -19.64 -8.99 -23.10
C GLY A 70 -18.16 -8.68 -23.11
N TRP A 71 -17.81 -7.42 -22.88
CA TRP A 71 -16.43 -6.96 -22.78
C TRP A 71 -15.84 -7.30 -21.41
N LEU A 72 -14.64 -7.87 -21.40
CA LEU A 72 -13.85 -8.14 -20.20
C LEU A 72 -12.67 -7.17 -20.17
N ILE A 73 -12.27 -6.75 -18.97
CA ILE A 73 -11.06 -5.97 -18.78
C ILE A 73 -9.87 -6.93 -18.76
N GLU A 74 -8.90 -6.71 -19.64
CA GLU A 74 -7.62 -7.43 -19.55
C GLU A 74 -6.80 -6.83 -18.39
N PRO A 75 -6.42 -7.63 -17.39
CA PRO A 75 -5.64 -7.14 -16.27
C PRO A 75 -4.19 -6.86 -16.69
N ASP A 76 -3.68 -5.70 -16.30
CA ASP A 76 -2.28 -5.32 -16.46
C ASP A 76 -1.73 -4.63 -15.21
N GLU A 77 -0.43 -4.33 -15.22
CA GLU A 77 0.25 -3.71 -14.08
C GLU A 77 -0.22 -2.27 -13.82
N GLU A 78 -0.54 -1.50 -14.86
CA GLU A 78 -1.00 -0.11 -14.72
C GLU A 78 -2.36 -0.07 -14.02
N LEU A 79 -3.29 -0.95 -14.44
CA LEU A 79 -4.60 -1.12 -13.85
C LEU A 79 -4.49 -1.59 -12.40
N ALA A 80 -3.69 -2.64 -12.13
CA ALA A 80 -3.47 -3.13 -10.77
C ALA A 80 -2.90 -2.04 -9.86
N ASN A 81 -1.93 -1.28 -10.36
CA ASN A 81 -1.31 -0.19 -9.62
C ASN A 81 -2.26 0.97 -9.35
N ALA A 82 -3.07 1.34 -10.34
CA ALA A 82 -4.04 2.40 -10.17
C ALA A 82 -5.15 1.97 -9.19
N LEU A 83 -5.67 0.73 -9.27
CA LEU A 83 -6.72 0.23 -8.38
C LEU A 83 -6.25 0.12 -6.93
N SER A 84 -4.99 -0.27 -6.74
CA SER A 84 -4.37 -0.40 -5.42
C SER A 84 -3.77 0.89 -4.89
N GLY A 85 -3.92 2.03 -5.59
CA GLY A 85 -3.37 3.30 -5.14
C GLY A 85 -1.86 3.27 -4.92
N ASN A 86 -1.10 2.79 -5.90
CA ASN A 86 0.35 2.55 -5.84
C ASN A 86 0.85 1.41 -4.94
N LEU A 87 -0.01 0.73 -4.18
CA LEU A 87 0.45 -0.34 -3.30
C LEU A 87 1.09 -1.50 -4.08
N TYR A 88 0.56 -1.85 -5.25
CA TYR A 88 1.15 -2.87 -6.13
C TYR A 88 2.61 -2.56 -6.48
N SER A 89 2.91 -1.33 -6.91
CA SER A 89 4.29 -0.91 -7.22
C SER A 89 5.21 -1.01 -6.01
N VAL A 90 4.72 -0.64 -4.83
CA VAL A 90 5.50 -0.75 -3.58
C VAL A 90 5.80 -2.21 -3.27
N ALA A 91 4.79 -3.09 -3.30
CA ALA A 91 4.96 -4.52 -3.05
C ALA A 91 5.98 -5.16 -4.03
N LYS A 92 5.88 -4.82 -5.33
CA LYS A 92 6.82 -5.28 -6.36
C LYS A 92 8.26 -4.86 -6.05
N LYS A 93 8.48 -3.62 -5.61
CA LYS A 93 9.82 -3.12 -5.20
C LYS A 93 10.41 -3.88 -4.01
N PHE A 94 9.58 -4.29 -3.05
CA PHE A 94 10.03 -5.06 -1.89
C PHE A 94 10.26 -6.54 -2.21
N GLN A 95 9.53 -7.12 -3.18
CA GLN A 95 9.77 -8.48 -3.65
C GLN A 95 11.01 -8.61 -4.55
N SER A 96 11.38 -7.53 -5.26
CA SER A 96 12.57 -7.50 -6.12
C SER A 96 13.88 -7.25 -5.36
N LYS A 97 13.82 -7.11 -4.03
CA LYS A 97 14.99 -6.99 -3.14
C LYS A 97 15.21 -8.31 -2.41
#